data_AF-A0A6B2XHH8-F1
#
_entry.id   AF-A0A6B2XHH8-F1
#
_cell.length_a   1.000
_cell.length_b   1.000
_cell.length_c   1.000
_cell.angle_alpha   90.00
_cell.angle_beta   90.00
_cell.angle_gamma   90.00
#
_symmetry.space_group_name_H-M   'P 1'
#
loop_
_entity.id
_entity.type
_entity.pdbx_description
1 polymer ?
#
loop_
_entity_poly.entity_id
_entity_poly.type
_entity_poly.pdbx_seq_one_letter_code
_entity_poly.pdbx_strand_id
1 'polypeptide(L)'
;MVRADGTGGGVHAGASDARLTELLRAAPATAYPALLELRARHQPAVLAYARLCTAGDAAARQLAAQTFTLAARETARGVDPGLPWRHRLLLLAAASAAVWAGDARSAGLDPGLLLTLNTAPPGGPVPPMLAAFQSLPDRGQGLVWYGLVEAEPQPRTAGYLGLTREDVVYGTEGALGALAQACLRFRLAASDDPRCADFRRLIEEAVRPDSRRDNADLYAHMALCPHCTAAHEEQCALRDAPRAALAEGLLPWAGTAYVTRGADEPDPVAGVKSRMPSGTWPRPRRLVLASAALGVALAPLLLFLVSRGGDAPVASPSATATLPGPPRITPPETFSPSPSPSPSASSTSRAPSPSASSPSPTRSSPPPRRTSPPPFRAPGGGYAQVVNVSTGRCLDVSGDFTDGTDVVTAPCASGSAQRWRVDTGRGVLQSAADPDYCLDSRGDVDKGLGIWTCDSVEGRNGDNLRFTVDPDGVIRPQIAIATGMTPAGGNAVSLEPLTGGADQRWRAGAS
;
A
#
# COMPACT_ATOMS: atom_id res chain seq x y z
N MET A 1 -41.97 26.06 8.34
CA MET A 1 -41.68 24.67 8.78
C MET A 1 -41.52 23.81 7.54
N VAL A 2 -40.31 23.70 7.01
CA VAL A 2 -39.93 22.69 6.01
C VAL A 2 -38.55 22.24 6.45
N ARG A 3 -38.47 21.02 7.01
CA ARG A 3 -37.21 20.38 7.41
C ARG A 3 -36.51 19.91 6.13
N ALA A 4 -35.32 20.40 5.90
CA ALA A 4 -34.36 19.82 4.98
C ALA A 4 -33.59 18.72 5.73
N ASP A 5 -34.03 17.48 5.60
CA ASP A 5 -33.19 16.32 5.90
C ASP A 5 -32.44 15.95 4.61
N GLY A 6 -31.26 16.53 4.45
CA GLY A 6 -30.26 16.13 3.46
C GLY A 6 -29.02 15.68 4.21
N THR A 7 -29.03 14.44 4.69
CA THR A 7 -27.85 13.78 5.26
C THR A 7 -26.77 13.65 4.20
N GLY A 8 -25.61 14.25 4.46
CA GLY A 8 -24.46 14.29 3.56
C GLY A 8 -23.87 12.90 3.31
N GLY A 9 -24.37 12.21 2.29
CA GLY A 9 -23.64 11.11 1.68
C GLY A 9 -22.43 11.66 0.93
N GLY A 10 -21.23 11.25 1.33
CA GLY A 10 -20.00 11.59 0.60
C GLY A 10 -20.13 11.21 -0.89
N VAL A 11 -19.43 11.93 -1.76
CA VAL A 11 -19.55 11.88 -3.24
C VAL A 11 -19.48 10.45 -3.82
N HIS A 12 -18.92 9.48 -3.09
CA HIS A 12 -18.81 8.08 -3.52
C HIS A 12 -19.37 7.04 -2.54
N ALA A 13 -20.24 7.43 -1.59
CA ALA A 13 -20.78 6.51 -0.57
C ALA A 13 -21.49 5.27 -1.16
N GLY A 14 -22.06 5.37 -2.37
CA GLY A 14 -22.71 4.25 -3.08
C GLY A 14 -21.86 3.53 -4.11
N ALA A 15 -20.61 3.93 -4.33
CA ALA A 15 -19.74 3.28 -5.33
C ALA A 15 -19.21 1.94 -4.82
N SER A 16 -19.07 0.95 -5.71
CA SER A 16 -18.40 -0.32 -5.39
C SER A 16 -16.90 -0.15 -5.20
N ASP A 17 -16.24 -1.10 -4.54
CA ASP A 17 -14.80 -1.05 -4.34
C ASP A 17 -14.04 -1.11 -5.68
N ALA A 18 -14.58 -1.86 -6.65
CA ALA A 18 -14.08 -1.88 -8.03
C ALA A 18 -14.10 -0.46 -8.65
N ARG A 19 -15.23 0.23 -8.51
CA ARG A 19 -15.37 1.59 -9.03
C ARG A 19 -14.46 2.58 -8.32
N LEU A 20 -14.36 2.49 -6.99
CA LEU A 20 -13.44 3.33 -6.22
C LEU A 20 -11.98 3.10 -6.63
N THR A 21 -11.60 1.84 -6.86
CA THR A 21 -10.27 1.44 -7.34
C THR A 21 -9.94 2.07 -8.69
N GLU A 22 -10.89 2.05 -9.64
CA GLU A 22 -10.72 2.73 -10.93
C GLU A 22 -10.49 4.23 -10.78
N LEU A 23 -11.24 4.88 -9.87
CA LEU A 23 -11.14 6.31 -9.61
C LEU A 23 -9.78 6.70 -9.02
N LEU A 24 -9.05 5.79 -8.35
CA LEU A 24 -7.69 6.04 -7.88
C LEU A 24 -6.68 6.31 -9.00
N ARG A 25 -7.00 5.89 -10.24
CA ARG A 25 -6.16 6.14 -11.43
C ARG A 25 -6.46 7.49 -12.10
N ALA A 26 -7.51 8.18 -11.67
CA ALA A 26 -7.92 9.46 -12.22
C ALA A 26 -7.09 10.62 -11.66
N ALA A 27 -7.39 11.84 -12.10
CA ALA A 27 -6.78 13.05 -11.55
C ALA A 27 -7.02 13.16 -10.03
N PRO A 28 -6.13 13.84 -9.27
CA PRO A 28 -6.18 13.88 -7.81
C PRO A 28 -7.54 14.30 -7.22
N ALA A 29 -8.25 15.24 -7.87
CA ALA A 29 -9.57 15.70 -7.46
C ALA A 29 -10.65 14.59 -7.43
N THR A 30 -10.46 13.53 -8.23
CA THR A 30 -11.36 12.36 -8.29
C THR A 30 -10.80 11.19 -7.48
N ALA A 31 -9.48 10.99 -7.51
CA ALA A 31 -8.83 9.91 -6.77
C ALA A 31 -8.93 10.10 -5.25
N TYR A 32 -8.87 11.33 -4.76
CA TYR A 32 -8.82 11.59 -3.32
C TYR A 32 -10.13 11.26 -2.58
N PRO A 33 -11.31 11.74 -3.01
CA PRO A 33 -12.57 11.31 -2.40
C PRO A 33 -12.77 9.80 -2.46
N ALA A 34 -12.32 9.13 -3.53
CA ALA A 34 -12.39 7.68 -3.65
C ALA A 34 -11.46 6.97 -2.64
N LEU A 35 -10.25 7.49 -2.42
CA LEU A 35 -9.33 6.97 -1.41
C LEU A 35 -9.87 7.15 0.01
N LEU A 36 -10.48 8.30 0.31
CA LEU A 36 -11.11 8.54 1.61
C LEU A 36 -12.24 7.56 1.88
N GLU A 37 -13.07 7.27 0.88
CA GLU A 37 -14.14 6.28 0.98
C GLU A 37 -13.58 4.87 1.23
N LEU A 38 -12.58 4.43 0.45
CA LEU A 38 -11.91 3.13 0.68
C LEU A 38 -11.29 3.06 2.08
N ARG A 39 -10.67 4.14 2.54
CA ARG A 39 -10.08 4.20 3.88
C ARG A 39 -11.16 4.11 4.96
N ALA A 40 -12.23 4.88 4.85
CA ALA A 40 -13.35 4.85 5.79
C ALA A 40 -13.95 3.43 5.91
N ARG A 41 -14.13 2.74 4.79
CA ARG A 41 -14.70 1.38 4.73
C ARG A 41 -13.82 0.29 5.33
N HIS A 42 -12.51 0.36 5.07
CA HIS A 42 -11.63 -0.77 5.34
C HIS A 42 -10.64 -0.53 6.49
N GLN A 43 -10.45 0.71 6.95
CA GLN A 43 -9.51 1.03 8.01
C GLN A 43 -9.75 0.25 9.32
N PRO A 44 -10.99 0.07 9.82
CA PRO A 44 -11.21 -0.70 11.04
C PRO A 44 -10.66 -2.14 10.94
N ALA A 45 -10.93 -2.82 9.82
CA ALA A 45 -10.47 -4.18 9.56
C ALA A 45 -8.94 -4.26 9.42
N VAL A 46 -8.34 -3.34 8.65
CA VAL A 46 -6.87 -3.29 8.48
C VAL A 46 -6.18 -3.00 9.81
N LEU A 47 -6.72 -2.10 10.64
CA LEU A 47 -6.17 -1.80 11.95
C LEU A 47 -6.31 -3.00 12.91
N ALA A 48 -7.44 -3.72 12.87
CA ALA A 48 -7.63 -4.94 13.65
C ALA A 48 -6.60 -6.00 13.28
N TYR A 49 -6.33 -6.19 11.98
CA TYR A 49 -5.30 -7.11 11.52
C TYR A 49 -3.88 -6.63 11.86
N ALA A 50 -3.60 -5.34 11.70
CA ALA A 50 -2.30 -4.76 12.06
C ALA A 50 -1.98 -4.95 13.55
N ARG A 51 -2.99 -4.89 14.44
CA ARG A 51 -2.83 -5.20 15.87
C ARG A 51 -2.42 -6.64 16.14
N LEU A 52 -2.75 -7.59 15.26
CA LEU A 52 -2.26 -8.98 15.36
C LEU A 52 -0.84 -9.12 14.85
N CYS A 53 -0.38 -8.20 14.00
CA CYS A 53 0.97 -8.19 13.44
C CYS A 53 1.98 -7.43 14.30
N THR A 54 1.54 -6.63 15.27
CA THR A 54 2.39 -5.70 16.02
C THR A 54 2.23 -5.85 17.53
N ALA A 55 3.29 -5.55 18.28
CA ALA A 55 3.27 -5.61 19.74
C ALA A 55 2.55 -4.42 20.41
N GLY A 56 2.25 -3.34 19.66
CA GLY A 56 1.68 -2.12 20.23
C GLY A 56 0.82 -1.33 19.24
N ASP A 57 -0.12 -0.56 19.78
CA ASP A 57 -1.15 0.15 19.01
C ASP A 57 -0.59 1.30 18.14
N ALA A 58 0.54 1.89 18.53
CA ALA A 58 1.26 2.86 17.69
C ALA A 58 1.84 2.22 16.42
N ALA A 59 2.52 1.08 16.57
CA ALA A 59 3.02 0.29 15.46
C ALA A 59 1.88 -0.21 14.56
N ALA A 60 0.77 -0.66 15.15
CA ALA A 60 -0.43 -1.07 14.39
C ALA A 60 -0.98 0.06 13.51
N ARG A 61 -1.12 1.28 14.06
CA ARG A 61 -1.57 2.45 13.29
C ARG A 61 -0.61 2.81 12.16
N GLN A 62 0.70 2.77 12.43
CA GLN A 62 1.72 3.05 11.43
C GLN A 62 1.68 2.02 10.30
N LEU A 63 1.59 0.72 10.63
CA LEU A 63 1.48 -0.37 9.66
C LEU A 63 0.21 -0.23 8.80
N ALA A 64 -0.94 0.07 9.41
CA ALA A 64 -2.19 0.30 8.70
C ALA A 64 -2.10 1.52 7.76
N ALA A 65 -1.56 2.64 8.23
CA ALA A 65 -1.39 3.84 7.41
C ALA A 65 -0.44 3.62 6.23
N GLN A 66 0.68 2.92 6.45
CA GLN A 66 1.62 2.52 5.41
C GLN A 66 0.92 1.63 4.36
N THR A 67 0.11 0.66 4.79
CA THR A 67 -0.62 -0.26 3.92
C THR A 67 -1.54 0.48 2.94
N PHE A 68 -2.36 1.42 3.45
CA PHE A 68 -3.21 2.24 2.57
C PHE A 68 -2.40 3.12 1.62
N THR A 69 -1.31 3.71 2.10
CA THR A 69 -0.44 4.56 1.29
C THR A 69 0.20 3.75 0.15
N LEU A 70 0.66 2.54 0.43
CA LEU A 70 1.25 1.65 -0.56
C LEU A 70 0.21 1.18 -1.58
N ALA A 71 -0.95 0.70 -1.13
CA ALA A 71 -2.04 0.27 -2.02
C ALA A 71 -2.50 1.40 -2.96
N ALA A 72 -2.66 2.62 -2.44
CA ALA A 72 -3.04 3.78 -3.25
C ALA A 72 -1.96 4.13 -4.29
N ARG A 73 -0.67 4.11 -3.91
CA ARG A 73 0.45 4.38 -4.83
C ARG A 73 0.58 3.33 -5.91
N GLU A 74 0.45 2.05 -5.57
CA GLU A 74 0.46 0.94 -6.54
C GLU A 74 -0.68 1.10 -7.54
N THR A 75 -1.89 1.35 -7.04
CA THR A 75 -3.08 1.52 -7.89
C THR A 75 -2.95 2.73 -8.82
N ALA A 76 -2.49 3.87 -8.30
CA ALA A 76 -2.27 5.08 -9.09
C ALA A 76 -1.20 4.89 -10.19
N ARG A 77 -0.25 3.97 -10.00
CA ARG A 77 0.74 3.57 -11.02
C ARG A 77 0.19 2.58 -12.05
N GLY A 78 -1.09 2.20 -11.95
CA GLY A 78 -1.73 1.25 -12.84
C GLY A 78 -1.50 -0.22 -12.46
N VAL A 79 -0.89 -0.51 -11.31
CA VAL A 79 -0.88 -1.87 -10.77
C VAL A 79 -2.31 -2.19 -10.36
N ASP A 80 -2.89 -3.25 -10.90
CA ASP A 80 -4.21 -3.68 -10.48
C ASP A 80 -4.10 -4.39 -9.13
N PRO A 81 -4.69 -3.85 -8.05
CA PRO A 81 -4.57 -4.44 -6.72
C PRO A 81 -5.32 -5.77 -6.60
N GLY A 82 -6.25 -6.05 -7.52
CA GLY A 82 -7.18 -7.16 -7.43
C GLY A 82 -8.28 -6.91 -6.38
N LEU A 83 -9.39 -7.63 -6.51
CA LEU A 83 -10.49 -7.62 -5.54
C LEU A 83 -10.62 -9.00 -4.89
N PRO A 84 -11.08 -9.08 -3.62
CA PRO A 84 -11.65 -8.03 -2.78
C PRO A 84 -10.61 -7.15 -2.08
N TRP A 85 -10.89 -5.84 -2.03
CA TRP A 85 -9.96 -4.82 -1.55
C TRP A 85 -9.47 -5.06 -0.12
N ARG A 86 -10.37 -5.44 0.80
CA ARG A 86 -10.00 -5.68 2.20
C ARG A 86 -9.02 -6.84 2.34
N HIS A 87 -9.26 -7.97 1.67
CA HIS A 87 -8.32 -9.10 1.67
C HIS A 87 -6.94 -8.67 1.18
N ARG A 88 -6.90 -7.93 0.06
CA ARG A 88 -5.66 -7.41 -0.51
C ARG A 88 -4.90 -6.51 0.48
N LEU A 89 -5.60 -5.61 1.17
CA LEU A 89 -4.98 -4.75 2.18
C LEU A 89 -4.39 -5.57 3.34
N LEU A 90 -5.06 -6.62 3.79
CA LEU A 90 -4.56 -7.49 4.86
C LEU A 90 -3.30 -8.27 4.43
N LEU A 91 -3.28 -8.78 3.19
CA LEU A 91 -2.07 -9.39 2.62
C LEU A 91 -0.92 -8.36 2.53
N LEU A 92 -1.22 -7.13 2.12
CA LEU A 92 -0.23 -6.06 2.01
C LEU A 92 0.29 -5.60 3.38
N ALA A 93 -0.54 -5.63 4.41
CA ALA A 93 -0.13 -5.37 5.79
C ALA A 93 0.85 -6.46 6.29
N ALA A 94 0.56 -7.74 6.03
CA ALA A 94 1.48 -8.84 6.35
C ALA A 94 2.81 -8.72 5.57
N ALA A 95 2.75 -8.40 4.28
CA ALA A 95 3.95 -8.15 3.47
C ALA A 95 4.77 -6.95 3.98
N SER A 96 4.09 -5.88 4.42
CA SER A 96 4.76 -4.71 5.03
C SER A 96 5.40 -5.07 6.36
N ALA A 97 4.77 -5.91 7.17
CA ALA A 97 5.37 -6.45 8.40
C ALA A 97 6.59 -7.34 8.11
N ALA A 98 6.56 -8.13 7.03
CA ALA A 98 7.73 -8.87 6.56
C ALA A 98 8.92 -7.95 6.22
N VAL A 99 8.66 -6.79 5.62
CA VAL A 99 9.71 -5.77 5.38
C VAL A 99 10.24 -5.20 6.71
N TRP A 100 9.36 -4.91 7.67
CA TRP A 100 9.78 -4.40 8.99
C TRP A 100 10.66 -5.39 9.75
N ALA A 101 10.46 -6.69 9.57
CA ALA A 101 11.29 -7.72 10.20
C ALA A 101 12.78 -7.63 9.79
N GLY A 102 13.07 -7.04 8.62
CA GLY A 102 14.43 -6.84 8.13
C GLY A 102 15.13 -5.56 8.61
N ASP A 103 14.46 -4.69 9.37
CA ASP A 103 15.03 -3.42 9.82
C ASP A 103 14.72 -3.08 11.30
N ALA A 104 15.06 -1.86 11.72
CA ALA A 104 14.88 -1.39 13.11
C ALA A 104 13.42 -1.43 13.60
N ARG A 105 12.44 -1.48 12.69
CA ARG A 105 11.00 -1.57 13.01
C ARG A 105 10.58 -2.97 13.46
N SER A 106 11.43 -3.98 13.31
CA SER A 106 11.20 -5.35 13.82
C SER A 106 10.84 -5.37 15.31
N ALA A 107 11.36 -4.43 16.11
CA ALA A 107 11.03 -4.27 17.52
C ALA A 107 9.55 -3.94 17.79
N GLY A 108 8.82 -3.44 16.79
CA GLY A 108 7.38 -3.13 16.88
C GLY A 108 6.47 -4.29 16.47
N LEU A 109 7.01 -5.41 15.98
CA LEU A 109 6.23 -6.56 15.51
C LEU A 109 5.80 -7.47 16.64
N ASP A 110 4.71 -8.23 16.43
CA ASP A 110 4.33 -9.32 17.32
C ASP A 110 5.47 -10.37 17.36
N PRO A 111 5.90 -10.84 18.54
CA PRO A 111 7.00 -11.80 18.65
C PRO A 111 6.75 -13.13 17.93
N GLY A 112 5.50 -13.60 17.89
CA GLY A 112 5.12 -14.81 17.17
C GLY A 112 5.18 -14.64 15.66
N LEU A 113 4.72 -13.48 15.16
CA LEU A 113 4.85 -13.14 13.75
C LEU A 113 6.33 -13.02 13.36
N LEU A 114 7.14 -12.33 14.16
CA LEU A 114 8.58 -12.16 13.89
C LEU A 114 9.31 -13.51 13.81
N LEU A 115 8.99 -14.44 14.72
CA LEU A 115 9.53 -15.81 14.66
C LEU A 115 9.12 -16.52 13.37
N THR A 116 7.87 -16.37 12.96
CA THR A 116 7.35 -16.98 11.72
C THR A 116 8.04 -16.40 10.50
N LEU A 117 8.19 -15.08 10.41
CA LEU A 117 8.85 -14.41 9.31
C LEU A 117 10.34 -14.77 9.18
N ASN A 118 11.04 -14.96 10.31
CA ASN A 118 12.44 -15.36 10.34
C ASN A 118 12.69 -16.82 9.94
N THR A 119 11.66 -17.66 9.97
CA THR A 119 11.74 -19.09 9.62
C THR A 119 11.11 -19.41 8.27
N ALA A 120 10.32 -18.49 7.73
CA ALA A 120 9.69 -18.59 6.42
C ALA A 120 10.63 -18.16 5.27
N PRO A 121 10.32 -18.53 4.02
CA PRO A 121 10.96 -17.97 2.84
C PRO A 121 10.84 -16.44 2.76
N PRO A 122 11.71 -15.76 1.97
CA PRO A 122 11.59 -14.33 1.71
C PRO A 122 10.18 -13.96 1.23
N GLY A 123 9.56 -12.98 1.90
CA GLY A 123 8.17 -12.58 1.65
C GLY A 123 7.13 -13.17 2.62
N GLY A 124 7.54 -14.09 3.50
CA GLY A 124 6.69 -14.68 4.52
C GLY A 124 5.93 -15.93 4.07
N PRO A 125 5.11 -16.52 4.95
CA PRO A 125 4.33 -17.71 4.64
C PRO A 125 3.25 -17.41 3.59
N VAL A 126 3.16 -18.26 2.56
CA VAL A 126 2.08 -18.18 1.57
C VAL A 126 0.83 -18.88 2.14
N PRO A 127 -0.34 -18.22 2.22
CA PRO A 127 -1.54 -18.85 2.73
C PRO A 127 -1.97 -20.05 1.85
N PRO A 128 -2.32 -21.21 2.43
CA PRO A 128 -2.52 -22.44 1.68
C PRO A 128 -3.73 -22.42 0.74
N MET A 129 -4.74 -21.59 1.01
CA MET A 129 -5.92 -21.45 0.15
C MET A 129 -5.79 -20.31 -0.87
N LEU A 130 -4.70 -19.53 -0.85
CA LEU A 130 -4.59 -18.30 -1.64
C LEU A 130 -4.66 -18.57 -3.15
N ALA A 131 -3.95 -19.58 -3.66
CA ALA A 131 -3.95 -19.91 -5.09
C ALA A 131 -5.34 -20.38 -5.56
N ALA A 132 -6.02 -21.19 -4.74
CA ALA A 132 -7.39 -21.62 -5.02
C ALA A 132 -8.35 -20.45 -5.03
N PHE A 133 -8.26 -19.55 -4.06
CA PHE A 133 -9.06 -18.32 -3.98
C PHE A 133 -8.85 -17.41 -5.19
N GLN A 134 -7.61 -17.16 -5.58
CA GLN A 134 -7.28 -16.34 -6.75
C GLN A 134 -7.73 -16.96 -8.08
N SER A 135 -8.01 -18.27 -8.12
CA SER A 135 -8.56 -18.94 -9.31
C SER A 135 -10.06 -18.69 -9.51
N LEU A 136 -10.77 -18.17 -8.51
CA LEU A 136 -12.18 -17.81 -8.62
C LEU A 136 -12.33 -16.48 -9.37
N PRO A 137 -13.48 -16.24 -10.04
CA PRO A 137 -13.82 -14.89 -10.51
C PRO A 137 -13.94 -13.90 -9.34
N ASP A 138 -13.65 -12.62 -9.58
CA ASP A 138 -13.71 -11.55 -8.56
C ASP A 138 -15.02 -11.52 -7.76
N ARG A 139 -16.15 -11.79 -8.44
CA ARG A 139 -17.46 -11.95 -7.79
C ARG A 139 -17.43 -13.04 -6.72
N GLY A 140 -16.87 -14.21 -7.02
CA GLY A 140 -16.78 -15.34 -6.09
C GLY A 140 -15.81 -15.05 -4.94
N GLN A 141 -14.65 -14.46 -5.25
CA GLN A 141 -13.68 -14.01 -4.25
C GLN A 141 -14.30 -13.03 -3.25
N GLY A 142 -15.03 -12.05 -3.77
CA GLY A 142 -15.75 -11.06 -2.97
C GLY A 142 -16.84 -11.64 -2.07
N LEU A 143 -17.64 -12.57 -2.59
CA LEU A 143 -18.69 -13.25 -1.82
C LEU A 143 -18.11 -14.09 -0.68
N VAL A 144 -17.02 -14.82 -0.94
CA VAL A 144 -16.31 -15.57 0.11
C VAL A 144 -15.74 -14.61 1.15
N TRP A 145 -15.01 -13.58 0.74
CA TRP A 145 -14.32 -12.72 1.69
C TRP A 145 -15.29 -11.88 2.52
N TYR A 146 -16.13 -11.07 1.89
CA TYR A 146 -17.04 -10.17 2.61
C TYR A 146 -18.21 -10.93 3.25
N GLY A 147 -18.76 -11.95 2.57
CA GLY A 147 -19.91 -12.70 3.05
C GLY A 147 -19.59 -13.73 4.14
N LEU A 148 -18.45 -14.42 4.06
CA LEU A 148 -18.11 -15.51 4.98
C LEU A 148 -17.01 -15.16 5.98
N VAL A 149 -15.89 -14.59 5.52
CA VAL A 149 -14.73 -14.29 6.39
C VAL A 149 -15.03 -13.08 7.28
N GLU A 150 -15.42 -11.97 6.65
CA GLU A 150 -15.76 -10.73 7.33
C GLU A 150 -17.14 -10.78 7.97
N ALA A 151 -18.02 -11.65 7.47
CA ALA A 151 -19.44 -11.77 7.87
C ALA A 151 -20.17 -10.42 7.81
N GLU A 152 -19.94 -9.66 6.74
CA GLU A 152 -20.60 -8.39 6.51
C GLU A 152 -22.10 -8.60 6.23
N PRO A 153 -22.97 -7.68 6.69
CA PRO A 153 -24.38 -7.71 6.35
C PRO A 153 -24.58 -7.72 4.83
N GLN A 154 -25.55 -8.50 4.35
CA GLN A 154 -25.84 -8.66 2.91
C GLN A 154 -25.92 -7.32 2.13
N PRO A 155 -26.57 -6.26 2.63
CA PRO A 155 -26.62 -4.98 1.91
C PRO A 155 -25.26 -4.29 1.76
N ARG A 156 -24.38 -4.46 2.75
CA ARG A 156 -23.03 -3.90 2.73
C ARG A 156 -22.13 -4.67 1.76
N THR A 157 -22.19 -6.00 1.80
CA THR A 157 -21.51 -6.87 0.83
C THR A 157 -21.94 -6.54 -0.60
N ALA A 158 -23.25 -6.37 -0.83
CA ALA A 158 -23.79 -5.95 -2.11
C ALA A 158 -23.21 -4.60 -2.57
N GLY A 159 -23.15 -3.61 -1.67
CA GLY A 159 -22.55 -2.30 -1.94
C GLY A 159 -21.06 -2.37 -2.32
N TYR A 160 -20.24 -3.12 -1.56
CA TYR A 160 -18.81 -3.27 -1.85
C TYR A 160 -18.56 -3.95 -3.20
N LEU A 161 -19.37 -4.95 -3.55
CA LEU A 161 -19.20 -5.73 -4.77
C LEU A 161 -19.94 -5.15 -6.00
N GLY A 162 -20.80 -4.14 -5.81
CA GLY A 162 -21.68 -3.65 -6.88
C GLY A 162 -22.71 -4.69 -7.34
N LEU A 163 -23.17 -5.53 -6.42
CA LEU A 163 -24.15 -6.59 -6.65
C LEU A 163 -25.52 -6.23 -6.04
N THR A 164 -26.56 -7.00 -6.37
CA THR A 164 -27.83 -6.93 -5.65
C THR A 164 -27.77 -7.70 -4.33
N ARG A 165 -28.73 -7.48 -3.42
CA ARG A 165 -28.81 -8.27 -2.19
C ARG A 165 -29.07 -9.73 -2.50
N GLU A 166 -29.92 -10.00 -3.49
CA GLU A 166 -30.30 -11.32 -3.96
C GLU A 166 -29.08 -12.07 -4.52
N ASP A 167 -28.22 -11.38 -5.29
CA ASP A 167 -26.96 -11.95 -5.77
C ASP A 167 -26.05 -12.41 -4.63
N VAL A 168 -26.03 -11.70 -3.49
CA VAL A 168 -25.26 -12.08 -2.31
C VAL A 168 -25.87 -13.30 -1.62
N VAL A 169 -27.18 -13.30 -1.42
CA VAL A 169 -27.90 -14.40 -0.75
C VAL A 169 -27.72 -15.70 -1.52
N TYR A 170 -27.98 -15.71 -2.83
CA TYR A 170 -27.93 -16.93 -3.63
C TYR A 170 -26.51 -17.29 -4.10
N GLY A 171 -25.59 -16.31 -4.15
CA GLY A 171 -24.24 -16.54 -4.64
C GLY A 171 -23.25 -17.06 -3.60
N THR A 172 -23.47 -16.80 -2.31
CA THR A 172 -22.45 -17.06 -1.27
C THR A 172 -22.16 -18.55 -1.08
N GLU A 173 -23.19 -19.40 -0.99
CA GLU A 173 -23.01 -20.85 -0.84
C GLU A 173 -22.33 -21.47 -2.07
N GLY A 174 -22.73 -21.04 -3.26
CA GLY A 174 -22.09 -21.47 -4.51
C GLY A 174 -20.62 -21.06 -4.59
N ALA A 175 -20.27 -19.85 -4.13
CA ALA A 175 -18.90 -19.38 -4.09
C ALA A 175 -18.03 -20.19 -3.09
N LEU A 176 -18.59 -20.56 -1.92
CA LEU A 176 -17.93 -21.46 -0.98
C LEU A 176 -17.68 -22.84 -1.60
N GLY A 177 -18.69 -23.41 -2.26
CA GLY A 177 -18.55 -24.70 -2.95
C GLY A 177 -17.50 -24.67 -4.07
N ALA A 178 -17.45 -23.58 -4.84
CA ALA A 178 -16.44 -23.39 -5.89
C ALA A 178 -15.02 -23.27 -5.31
N LEU A 179 -14.86 -22.55 -4.19
CA LEU A 179 -13.59 -22.44 -3.48
C LEU A 179 -13.15 -23.79 -2.89
N ALA A 180 -14.06 -24.50 -2.22
CA ALA A 180 -13.77 -25.82 -1.66
C ALA A 180 -13.26 -26.79 -2.73
N GLN A 181 -13.92 -26.82 -3.90
CA GLN A 181 -13.47 -27.62 -5.04
C GLN A 181 -12.11 -27.15 -5.59
N ALA A 182 -11.87 -25.84 -5.66
CA ALA A 182 -10.59 -25.31 -6.10
C ALA A 182 -9.47 -25.71 -5.14
N CYS A 183 -9.65 -25.53 -3.82
CA CYS A 183 -8.70 -25.95 -2.80
C CYS A 183 -8.34 -27.44 -2.92
N LEU A 184 -9.36 -28.30 -3.06
CA LEU A 184 -9.16 -29.73 -3.28
C LEU A 184 -8.33 -30.01 -4.54
N ARG A 185 -8.65 -29.39 -5.68
CA ARG A 185 -7.90 -29.56 -6.92
C ARG A 185 -6.43 -29.14 -6.79
N PHE A 186 -6.18 -27.94 -6.25
CA PHE A 186 -4.82 -27.43 -6.08
C PHE A 186 -3.98 -28.30 -5.15
N ARG A 187 -4.57 -28.79 -4.06
CA ARG A 187 -3.87 -29.62 -3.08
C ARG A 187 -3.54 -31.01 -3.61
N LEU A 188 -4.44 -31.63 -4.37
CA LEU A 188 -4.18 -32.91 -5.03
C LEU A 188 -3.17 -32.77 -6.18
N ALA A 189 -3.20 -31.66 -6.92
CA ALA A 189 -2.24 -31.39 -7.99
C ALA A 189 -0.80 -31.13 -7.49
N ALA A 190 -0.63 -30.83 -6.20
CA ALA A 190 0.68 -30.69 -5.56
C ALA A 190 1.33 -32.02 -5.17
N SER A 191 0.61 -33.15 -5.30
CA SER A 191 1.13 -34.49 -4.99
C SER A 191 1.91 -35.08 -6.16
N ASP A 192 3.01 -35.78 -5.87
CA ASP A 192 3.76 -36.57 -6.85
C ASP A 192 3.06 -37.90 -7.21
N ASP A 193 2.06 -38.34 -6.43
CA ASP A 193 1.27 -39.55 -6.74
C ASP A 193 0.10 -39.19 -7.68
N PRO A 194 0.12 -39.64 -8.96
CA PRO A 194 -0.92 -39.30 -9.91
C PRO A 194 -2.30 -39.87 -9.53
N ARG A 195 -2.35 -40.90 -8.67
CA ARG A 195 -3.62 -41.49 -8.19
C ARG A 195 -4.38 -40.56 -7.26
N CYS A 196 -3.75 -39.53 -6.68
CA CYS A 196 -4.43 -38.58 -5.81
C CYS A 196 -5.64 -37.91 -6.51
N ALA A 197 -5.56 -37.67 -7.82
CA ALA A 197 -6.66 -37.11 -8.59
C ALA A 197 -7.91 -38.00 -8.60
N ASP A 198 -7.74 -39.32 -8.55
CA ASP A 198 -8.83 -40.31 -8.56
C ASP A 198 -9.62 -40.30 -7.24
N PHE A 199 -8.95 -39.94 -6.13
CA PHE A 199 -9.58 -39.83 -4.82
C PHE A 199 -10.42 -38.55 -4.62
N ARG A 200 -10.39 -37.59 -5.56
CA ARG A 200 -11.11 -36.31 -5.46
C ARG A 200 -12.59 -36.49 -5.12
N ARG A 201 -13.31 -37.31 -5.90
CA ARG A 201 -14.75 -37.55 -5.67
C ARG A 201 -14.99 -38.29 -4.36
N LEU A 202 -14.11 -39.21 -3.98
CA LEU A 202 -14.22 -39.93 -2.71
C LEU A 202 -14.08 -38.98 -1.52
N ILE A 203 -13.18 -38.00 -1.59
CA ILE A 203 -13.03 -36.94 -0.58
C ILE A 203 -14.29 -36.06 -0.53
N GLU A 204 -14.80 -35.62 -1.67
CA GLU A 204 -16.05 -34.82 -1.73
C GLU A 204 -17.23 -35.55 -1.09
N GLU A 205 -17.39 -36.85 -1.38
CA GLU A 205 -18.46 -37.69 -0.79
C GLU A 205 -18.23 -37.99 0.71
N ALA A 206 -16.98 -38.16 1.15
CA ALA A 206 -16.65 -38.41 2.56
C ALA A 206 -16.91 -37.18 3.46
N VAL A 207 -16.95 -35.98 2.88
CA VAL A 207 -17.13 -34.73 3.64
C VAL A 207 -18.60 -34.28 3.64
N ARG A 208 -19.49 -34.85 2.82
CA ARG A 208 -20.90 -34.44 2.75
C ARG A 208 -21.61 -34.50 4.12
N PRO A 209 -22.40 -33.46 4.50
CA PRO A 209 -23.09 -33.41 5.79
C PRO A 209 -24.11 -34.54 5.98
N ASP A 210 -24.94 -34.80 4.97
CA ASP A 210 -26.14 -35.64 5.10
C ASP A 210 -25.96 -37.09 4.63
N SER A 211 -24.79 -37.43 4.08
CA SER A 211 -24.55 -38.76 3.50
C SER A 211 -23.07 -39.12 3.45
N ARG A 212 -22.38 -39.00 4.59
CA ARG A 212 -20.97 -39.39 4.72
C ARG A 212 -20.78 -40.85 4.32
N ARG A 213 -20.02 -41.08 3.25
CA ARG A 213 -19.66 -42.42 2.77
C ARG A 213 -18.21 -42.70 3.10
N ASP A 214 -18.00 -43.63 4.01
CA ASP A 214 -16.66 -44.13 4.31
C ASP A 214 -16.18 -45.09 3.22
N ASN A 215 -14.95 -44.90 2.77
CA ASN A 215 -14.31 -45.74 1.77
C ASN A 215 -12.94 -46.19 2.29
N ALA A 216 -12.76 -47.50 2.45
CA ALA A 216 -11.54 -48.07 3.02
C ALA A 216 -10.28 -47.74 2.20
N ASP A 217 -10.39 -47.70 0.87
CA ASP A 217 -9.26 -47.40 -0.01
C ASP A 217 -8.82 -45.93 0.12
N LEU A 218 -9.78 -45.01 0.29
CA LEU A 218 -9.48 -43.61 0.57
C LEU A 218 -8.70 -43.47 1.89
N TYR A 219 -9.16 -44.10 2.97
CA TYR A 219 -8.49 -44.02 4.27
C TYR A 219 -7.12 -44.72 4.25
N ALA A 220 -6.99 -45.84 3.54
CA ALA A 220 -5.70 -46.51 3.34
C ALA A 220 -4.70 -45.61 2.57
N HIS A 221 -5.17 -44.87 1.56
CA HIS A 221 -4.33 -43.92 0.83
C HIS A 221 -3.95 -42.71 1.69
N MET A 222 -4.91 -42.12 2.42
CA MET A 222 -4.66 -40.99 3.33
C MET A 222 -3.62 -41.33 4.41
N ALA A 223 -3.62 -42.57 4.92
CA ALA A 223 -2.60 -43.02 5.89
C ALA A 223 -1.15 -42.91 5.37
N LEU A 224 -0.96 -42.86 4.05
CA LEU A 224 0.35 -42.80 3.40
C LEU A 224 0.59 -41.48 2.65
N CYS A 225 -0.47 -40.75 2.28
CA CYS A 225 -0.39 -39.55 1.46
C CYS A 225 -0.74 -38.28 2.26
N PRO A 226 0.25 -37.41 2.59
CA PRO A 226 -0.01 -36.19 3.33
C PRO A 226 -0.89 -35.20 2.56
N HIS A 227 -0.84 -35.19 1.22
CA HIS A 227 -1.67 -34.31 0.40
C HIS A 227 -3.16 -34.67 0.49
N CYS A 228 -3.50 -35.96 0.39
CA CYS A 228 -4.89 -36.40 0.52
C CYS A 228 -5.42 -36.26 1.96
N THR A 229 -4.58 -36.51 2.97
CA THR A 229 -4.95 -36.25 4.37
C THR A 229 -5.26 -34.78 4.60
N ALA A 230 -4.33 -33.91 4.22
CA ALA A 230 -4.51 -32.48 4.37
C ALA A 230 -5.70 -31.96 3.52
N ALA A 231 -6.01 -32.59 2.39
CA ALA A 231 -7.18 -32.24 1.57
C ALA A 231 -8.48 -32.58 2.27
N HIS A 232 -8.59 -33.80 2.79
CA HIS A 232 -9.76 -34.22 3.55
C HIS A 232 -9.97 -33.36 4.80
N GLU A 233 -8.90 -33.04 5.54
CA GLU A 233 -8.95 -32.16 6.71
C GLU A 233 -9.41 -30.74 6.34
N GLU A 234 -8.87 -30.17 5.26
CA GLU A 234 -9.27 -28.84 4.79
C GLU A 234 -10.75 -28.81 4.38
N GLN A 235 -11.24 -29.83 3.67
CA GLN A 235 -12.64 -29.94 3.29
C GLN A 235 -13.54 -30.07 4.54
N CYS A 236 -13.14 -30.88 5.54
CA CYS A 236 -13.85 -30.95 6.81
C CYS A 236 -13.89 -29.58 7.52
N ALA A 237 -12.76 -28.87 7.56
CA ALA A 237 -12.68 -27.55 8.20
C ALA A 237 -13.56 -26.50 7.50
N LEU A 238 -13.59 -26.51 6.16
CA LEU A 238 -14.47 -25.63 5.37
C LEU A 238 -15.95 -25.93 5.59
N ARG A 239 -16.32 -27.19 5.84
CA ARG A 239 -17.69 -27.58 6.20
C ARG A 239 -18.05 -27.17 7.62
N ASP A 240 -17.20 -27.52 8.60
CA ASP A 240 -17.54 -27.44 10.02
C ASP A 240 -17.42 -26.01 10.56
N ALA A 241 -16.43 -25.25 10.09
CA ALA A 241 -16.14 -23.90 10.56
C ALA A 241 -15.61 -23.03 9.40
N PRO A 242 -16.41 -22.78 8.34
CA PRO A 242 -15.97 -22.11 7.12
C PRO A 242 -15.27 -20.78 7.40
N ARG A 243 -15.83 -19.95 8.29
CA ARG A 243 -15.25 -18.64 8.62
C ARG A 243 -13.83 -18.74 9.18
N ALA A 244 -13.61 -19.64 10.12
CA ALA A 244 -12.29 -19.82 10.76
C ALA A 244 -11.30 -20.47 9.79
N ALA A 245 -11.74 -21.50 9.06
CA ALA A 245 -10.92 -22.21 8.08
C ALA A 245 -10.46 -21.28 6.94
N LEU A 246 -11.38 -20.46 6.41
CA LEU A 246 -11.08 -19.49 5.37
C LEU A 246 -10.13 -18.40 5.87
N ALA A 247 -10.35 -17.86 7.08
CA ALA A 247 -9.47 -16.83 7.62
C ALA A 247 -8.04 -17.34 7.80
N GLU A 248 -7.86 -18.52 8.38
CA GLU A 248 -6.55 -19.15 8.55
C GLU A 248 -5.91 -19.56 7.22
N GLY A 249 -6.71 -20.01 6.25
CA GLY A 249 -6.22 -20.44 4.95
C GLY A 249 -5.90 -19.29 3.98
N LEU A 250 -6.47 -18.10 4.18
CA LEU A 250 -6.33 -16.95 3.28
C LEU A 250 -5.48 -15.81 3.84
N LEU A 251 -5.12 -15.84 5.13
CA LEU A 251 -4.25 -14.86 5.77
C LEU A 251 -2.89 -15.47 6.15
N PRO A 252 -1.76 -14.75 5.96
CA PRO A 252 -0.42 -15.27 6.29
C PRO A 252 -0.18 -15.46 7.78
N TRP A 253 -0.97 -14.80 8.63
CA TRP A 253 -0.77 -14.76 10.07
C TRP A 253 -2.10 -14.60 10.81
N ALA A 254 -2.29 -15.40 11.85
CA ALA A 254 -3.32 -15.26 12.87
C ALA A 254 -4.75 -15.10 12.32
N GLY A 255 -5.11 -15.85 11.28
CA GLY A 255 -6.41 -15.71 10.61
C GLY A 255 -7.60 -16.04 11.52
N THR A 256 -7.51 -17.13 12.29
CA THR A 256 -8.50 -17.47 13.32
C THR A 256 -8.65 -16.38 14.39
N ALA A 257 -7.54 -15.78 14.85
CA ALA A 257 -7.58 -14.67 15.81
C ALA A 257 -8.23 -13.40 15.23
N TYR A 258 -8.03 -13.15 13.93
CA TYR A 258 -8.64 -12.04 13.21
C TYR A 258 -10.17 -12.10 13.22
N VAL A 259 -10.76 -13.26 12.93
CA VAL A 259 -12.22 -13.40 12.86
C VAL A 259 -12.90 -13.64 14.21
N THR A 260 -12.17 -14.10 15.24
CA THR A 260 -12.74 -14.35 16.58
C THR A 260 -12.86 -13.08 17.42
N ARG A 261 -11.97 -12.11 17.25
CA ARG A 261 -11.94 -10.88 18.07
C ARG A 261 -13.13 -9.94 17.81
N GLY A 262 -13.81 -10.07 16.67
CA GLY A 262 -15.00 -9.28 16.32
C GLY A 262 -16.31 -9.82 16.92
N ALA A 263 -16.31 -11.00 17.55
CA ALA A 263 -17.51 -11.58 18.17
C ALA A 263 -17.73 -11.10 19.63
N ASP A 264 -16.70 -10.51 20.25
CA ASP A 264 -16.72 -10.07 21.66
C ASP A 264 -16.92 -8.55 21.83
N GLU A 265 -17.13 -7.78 20.76
CA GLU A 265 -17.50 -6.36 20.88
C GLU A 265 -19.03 -6.24 20.97
N PRO A 266 -19.61 -5.84 22.12
CA PRO A 266 -21.04 -5.69 22.24
C PRO A 266 -21.54 -4.51 21.39
N ASP A 267 -22.53 -4.77 20.54
CA ASP A 267 -23.31 -3.73 19.85
C ASP A 267 -23.77 -2.66 20.88
N PRO A 268 -23.55 -1.35 20.66
CA PRO A 268 -23.97 -0.31 21.59
C PRO A 268 -25.48 -0.04 21.58
N VAL A 269 -26.30 -0.94 21.03
CA VAL A 269 -27.76 -0.75 20.87
C VAL A 269 -28.55 -1.93 21.43
N ALA A 270 -28.48 -2.15 22.74
CA ALA A 270 -29.58 -2.68 23.55
C ALA A 270 -29.16 -2.75 25.03
N GLY A 271 -29.56 -1.74 25.81
CA GLY A 271 -29.47 -1.80 27.27
C GLY A 271 -30.49 -2.76 27.84
N VAL A 272 -30.08 -3.96 28.23
CA VAL A 272 -30.73 -4.74 29.30
C VAL A 272 -29.65 -5.41 30.14
N LYS A 273 -29.49 -4.95 31.38
CA LYS A 273 -28.61 -5.56 32.38
C LYS A 273 -29.27 -6.85 32.87
N SER A 274 -28.77 -8.00 32.44
CA SER A 274 -29.02 -9.27 33.12
C SER A 274 -27.70 -9.82 33.66
N ARG A 275 -27.55 -9.71 34.98
CA ARG A 275 -26.43 -10.20 35.77
C ARG A 275 -26.75 -11.64 36.17
N MET A 276 -26.00 -12.61 35.65
CA MET A 276 -25.98 -14.00 36.15
C MET A 276 -24.55 -14.56 36.14
N PRO A 277 -24.26 -15.55 36.99
CA PRO A 277 -23.00 -15.62 37.72
C PRO A 277 -21.87 -16.28 36.94
N SER A 278 -20.66 -15.93 37.38
CA SER A 278 -19.37 -16.51 37.01
C SER A 278 -19.35 -18.04 37.17
N GLY A 279 -19.63 -18.74 36.08
CA GLY A 279 -19.27 -20.14 35.91
C GLY A 279 -17.83 -20.23 35.44
N THR A 280 -17.02 -21.04 36.10
CA THR A 280 -15.70 -21.48 35.67
C THR A 280 -15.84 -22.37 34.43
N TRP A 281 -15.56 -21.83 33.24
CA TRP A 281 -15.50 -22.62 32.01
C TRP A 281 -14.10 -23.17 31.76
N PRO A 282 -13.97 -24.39 31.20
CA PRO A 282 -12.70 -25.09 31.10
C PRO A 282 -11.84 -24.48 29.99
N ARG A 283 -10.55 -24.29 30.28
CA ARG A 283 -9.54 -23.93 29.29
C ARG A 283 -9.53 -24.96 28.15
N PRO A 284 -9.68 -24.59 26.87
CA PRO A 284 -9.38 -25.51 25.79
C PRO A 284 -7.88 -25.77 25.82
N ARG A 285 -7.51 -27.03 25.94
CA ARG A 285 -6.13 -27.50 25.86
C ARG A 285 -5.58 -27.06 24.50
N ARG A 286 -4.51 -26.26 24.53
CA ARG A 286 -3.64 -26.05 23.38
C ARG A 286 -3.22 -27.42 22.88
N LEU A 287 -3.79 -27.87 21.77
CA LEU A 287 -3.17 -28.93 20.97
C LEU A 287 -1.94 -28.29 20.35
N VAL A 288 -0.83 -28.46 21.04
CA VAL A 288 0.50 -28.29 20.47
C VAL A 288 0.59 -29.31 19.35
N LEU A 289 0.39 -28.86 18.10
CA LEU A 289 0.88 -29.58 16.93
C LEU A 289 2.42 -29.49 16.99
N ALA A 290 3.00 -30.34 17.83
CA ALA A 290 4.42 -30.62 17.80
C ALA A 290 4.67 -31.41 16.52
N SER A 291 5.31 -30.72 15.57
CA SER A 291 5.96 -31.26 14.40
C SER A 291 6.72 -32.55 14.73
N ALA A 292 6.19 -33.69 14.27
CA ALA A 292 6.80 -35.02 14.39
C ALA A 292 8.03 -35.22 13.48
N ALA A 293 8.74 -34.15 13.13
CA ALA A 293 9.92 -34.18 12.26
C ALA A 293 11.23 -33.77 12.97
N LEU A 294 11.20 -33.40 14.26
CA LEU A 294 12.41 -33.00 15.01
C LEU A 294 12.83 -33.96 16.14
N GLY A 295 12.17 -35.12 16.27
CA GLY A 295 12.49 -36.14 17.27
C GLY A 295 13.57 -37.15 16.87
N VAL A 296 13.90 -37.25 15.57
CA VAL A 296 14.81 -38.27 15.03
C VAL A 296 16.23 -37.73 14.77
N ALA A 297 16.42 -36.42 14.71
CA ALA A 297 17.73 -35.81 14.42
C ALA A 297 18.52 -35.37 15.68
N LEU A 298 17.87 -35.13 16.82
CA LEU A 298 18.54 -34.63 18.04
C LEU A 298 18.90 -35.72 19.05
N ALA A 299 18.28 -36.90 18.97
CA ALA A 299 18.60 -38.03 19.84
C ALA A 299 20.03 -38.59 19.63
N PRO A 300 20.58 -38.71 18.39
CA PRO A 300 21.97 -39.14 18.20
C PRO A 300 22.97 -38.08 18.66
N LEU A 301 22.63 -36.79 18.50
CA LEU A 301 23.51 -35.67 18.86
C LEU A 301 23.66 -35.52 20.37
N LEU A 302 22.57 -35.70 21.13
CA LEU A 302 22.58 -35.71 22.59
C LEU A 302 23.34 -36.94 23.14
N LEU A 303 23.21 -38.12 22.52
CA LEU A 303 23.98 -39.30 22.90
C LEU A 303 25.49 -39.11 22.63
N PHE A 304 25.83 -38.46 21.52
CA PHE A 304 27.21 -38.18 21.14
C PHE A 304 27.88 -37.17 22.07
N LEU A 305 27.14 -36.12 22.50
CA LEU A 305 27.63 -35.11 23.44
C LEU A 305 27.80 -35.64 24.87
N VAL A 306 26.95 -36.60 25.29
CA VAL A 306 27.09 -37.25 26.61
C VAL A 306 28.26 -38.25 26.63
N SER A 307 28.61 -38.87 25.49
CA SER A 307 29.71 -39.87 25.44
C SER A 307 31.13 -39.27 25.34
N ARG A 308 31.28 -37.95 25.15
CA ARG A 308 32.58 -37.28 25.02
C ARG A 308 33.02 -36.47 26.24
N GLY A 309 32.34 -36.63 27.37
CA GLY A 309 32.83 -36.13 28.67
C GLY A 309 34.03 -36.94 29.17
N GLY A 310 35.20 -36.75 28.58
CA GLY A 310 36.45 -37.39 28.99
C GLY A 310 37.68 -36.73 28.37
N ASP A 311 38.35 -35.93 29.21
CA ASP A 311 39.73 -35.43 29.16
C ASP A 311 40.25 -34.59 27.97
N ALA A 312 40.78 -33.40 28.33
CA ALA A 312 41.58 -32.51 27.50
C ALA A 312 43.01 -33.07 27.28
N PRO A 313 43.78 -32.61 26.26
CA PRO A 313 44.51 -31.34 26.45
C PRO A 313 44.71 -30.46 25.20
N VAL A 314 45.08 -29.22 25.52
CA VAL A 314 45.72 -28.13 24.75
C VAL A 314 46.50 -28.53 23.48
N ALA A 315 46.21 -27.88 22.35
CA ALA A 315 47.21 -27.43 21.37
C ALA A 315 46.59 -26.43 20.36
N SER A 316 47.09 -25.19 20.35
CA SER A 316 46.98 -24.28 19.20
C SER A 316 47.94 -24.74 18.10
N PRO A 317 47.56 -24.57 16.81
CA PRO A 317 48.38 -23.66 16.02
C PRO A 317 47.58 -22.78 15.06
N SER A 318 48.06 -21.56 14.92
CA SER A 318 47.79 -20.63 13.82
C SER A 318 48.14 -21.28 12.49
N ALA A 319 47.25 -21.18 11.49
CA ALA A 319 47.62 -21.33 10.09
C ALA A 319 46.70 -20.46 9.22
N THR A 320 47.30 -19.39 8.72
CA THR A 320 46.83 -18.51 7.65
C THR A 320 46.56 -19.34 6.39
N ALA A 321 45.35 -19.28 5.84
CA ALA A 321 45.04 -19.87 4.54
C ALA A 321 44.29 -18.86 3.67
N THR A 322 45.02 -18.39 2.66
CA THR A 322 44.70 -17.43 1.61
C THR A 322 43.53 -17.90 0.72
N LEU A 323 42.63 -16.97 0.39
CA LEU A 323 41.54 -17.11 -0.59
C LEU A 323 42.09 -17.37 -2.02
N PRO A 324 41.50 -18.29 -2.81
CA PRO A 324 41.62 -18.27 -4.27
C PRO A 324 40.55 -17.35 -4.87
N GLY A 325 41.00 -16.35 -5.64
CA GLY A 325 40.12 -15.42 -6.37
C GLY A 325 39.43 -16.06 -7.60
N PRO A 326 38.33 -15.46 -8.08
CA PRO A 326 37.58 -15.97 -9.24
C PRO A 326 38.29 -15.66 -10.58
N PRO A 327 38.07 -16.49 -11.62
CA PRO A 327 38.71 -16.30 -12.93
C PRO A 327 38.15 -15.08 -13.70
N ARG A 328 39.05 -14.33 -14.33
CA ARG A 328 38.79 -13.24 -15.29
C ARG A 328 38.19 -13.80 -16.59
N ILE A 329 37.10 -13.22 -17.05
CA ILE A 329 36.55 -13.43 -18.41
C ILE A 329 37.00 -12.25 -19.30
N THR A 330 37.66 -12.57 -20.41
CA THR A 330 38.07 -11.67 -21.50
C THR A 330 36.90 -11.41 -22.47
N PRO A 331 36.75 -10.18 -23.03
CA PRO A 331 35.80 -9.91 -24.10
C PRO A 331 36.40 -10.19 -25.49
N PRO A 332 35.61 -10.59 -26.51
CA PRO A 332 36.08 -10.62 -27.90
C PRO A 332 35.86 -9.28 -28.63
N GLU A 333 36.79 -9.02 -29.55
CA GLU A 333 36.93 -7.82 -30.39
C GLU A 333 35.93 -7.67 -31.54
N THR A 334 35.72 -6.39 -31.86
CA THR A 334 35.36 -5.67 -33.10
C THR A 334 35.38 -6.37 -34.46
N PHE A 335 34.38 -6.08 -35.30
CA PHE A 335 34.55 -5.79 -36.74
C PHE A 335 33.54 -4.73 -37.26
N SER A 336 34.05 -3.76 -38.04
CA SER A 336 33.31 -2.79 -38.89
C SER A 336 33.06 -3.37 -40.30
N PRO A 337 32.20 -2.75 -41.15
CA PRO A 337 32.76 -1.80 -42.13
C PRO A 337 31.85 -0.61 -42.54
N SER A 338 32.50 0.45 -43.02
CA SER A 338 32.00 1.56 -43.87
C SER A 338 32.56 1.34 -45.30
N PRO A 339 32.03 1.92 -46.41
CA PRO A 339 32.24 3.35 -46.73
C PRO A 339 31.11 4.10 -47.48
N SER A 340 31.11 5.43 -47.26
CA SER A 340 30.92 6.63 -48.13
C SER A 340 30.67 6.51 -49.67
N PRO A 341 30.38 7.61 -50.45
CA PRO A 341 30.39 9.05 -50.11
C PRO A 341 29.25 9.95 -50.71
N SER A 342 29.28 11.23 -50.31
CA SER A 342 28.59 12.40 -50.93
C SER A 342 29.09 12.75 -52.35
N PRO A 343 28.49 13.74 -53.04
CA PRO A 343 29.02 15.12 -52.92
C PRO A 343 27.98 16.27 -52.97
N SER A 344 28.44 17.44 -52.49
CA SER A 344 27.86 18.78 -52.58
C SER A 344 27.88 19.38 -53.99
N ALA A 345 27.05 20.41 -54.24
CA ALA A 345 27.45 21.61 -54.99
C ALA A 345 26.47 22.79 -54.78
N SER A 346 27.05 23.99 -54.70
CA SER A 346 26.45 25.33 -54.55
C SER A 346 26.32 26.08 -55.88
N SER A 347 25.47 27.11 -55.95
CA SER A 347 25.60 28.30 -56.83
C SER A 347 24.63 29.41 -56.35
N THR A 348 25.03 30.61 -55.87
CA THR A 348 25.46 31.86 -56.60
C THR A 348 24.49 32.29 -57.73
N SER A 349 24.10 33.55 -58.04
CA SER A 349 24.16 34.92 -57.48
C SER A 349 23.30 35.87 -58.38
N ARG A 350 22.86 37.04 -57.85
CA ARG A 350 22.85 38.40 -58.50
C ARG A 350 21.63 38.99 -59.30
N ALA A 351 20.94 40.00 -58.69
CA ALA A 351 20.59 41.42 -59.06
C ALA A 351 19.94 41.83 -60.43
N PRO A 352 19.45 43.10 -60.70
CA PRO A 352 18.74 44.17 -59.92
C PRO A 352 17.57 44.98 -60.65
N SER A 353 16.83 45.84 -59.88
CA SER A 353 16.19 47.18 -60.21
C SER A 353 14.95 47.33 -61.16
N PRO A 354 14.19 48.47 -61.20
CA PRO A 354 13.90 49.57 -60.23
C PRO A 354 12.41 50.08 -60.15
N SER A 355 12.14 50.95 -59.15
CA SER A 355 11.20 52.11 -59.05
C SER A 355 9.72 52.05 -59.46
N ALA A 356 8.82 52.41 -58.51
CA ALA A 356 7.89 53.54 -58.62
C ALA A 356 7.22 53.87 -57.26
N SER A 357 7.15 55.16 -56.93
CA SER A 357 6.64 55.73 -55.67
C SER A 357 5.15 56.14 -55.73
N SER A 358 4.56 56.22 -54.53
CA SER A 358 3.40 57.05 -54.07
C SER A 358 2.01 56.38 -54.02
N PRO A 359 1.08 56.85 -53.15
CA PRO A 359 1.22 57.35 -51.77
C PRO A 359 0.27 56.62 -50.77
N SER A 360 0.50 56.88 -49.48
CA SER A 360 -0.27 56.37 -48.32
C SER A 360 -1.78 56.61 -48.35
N PRO A 361 -2.56 55.71 -47.72
CA PRO A 361 -3.67 56.12 -46.88
C PRO A 361 -3.44 55.68 -45.43
N THR A 362 -3.52 56.66 -44.55
CA THR A 362 -3.60 56.54 -43.10
C THR A 362 -4.64 55.48 -42.69
N ARG A 363 -4.20 54.37 -42.09
CA ARG A 363 -5.10 53.47 -41.34
C ARG A 363 -4.45 53.01 -40.05
N SER A 364 -5.07 53.48 -38.98
CA SER A 364 -5.00 53.14 -37.57
C SER A 364 -4.17 51.94 -37.15
N SER A 365 -3.28 52.19 -36.17
CA SER A 365 -2.61 51.20 -35.35
C SER A 365 -3.60 50.15 -34.83
N PRO A 366 -3.29 48.84 -34.90
CA PRO A 366 -4.07 47.81 -34.23
C PRO A 366 -3.99 48.04 -32.71
N PRO A 367 -5.08 47.83 -31.95
CA PRO A 367 -5.02 47.89 -30.50
C PRO A 367 -4.01 46.84 -29.98
N PRO A 368 -3.33 47.09 -28.84
CA PRO A 368 -2.37 46.14 -28.30
C PRO A 368 -3.07 44.80 -28.11
N ARG A 369 -2.54 43.79 -28.80
CA ARG A 369 -2.96 42.39 -28.68
C ARG A 369 -2.89 42.06 -27.19
N ARG A 370 -4.03 41.79 -26.55
CA ARG A 370 -4.07 41.28 -25.18
C ARG A 370 -3.13 40.08 -25.14
N THR A 371 -2.00 40.25 -24.48
CA THR A 371 -1.07 39.17 -24.20
C THR A 371 -1.89 38.09 -23.51
N SER A 372 -2.00 36.94 -24.17
CA SER A 372 -2.51 35.73 -23.54
C SER A 372 -1.78 35.55 -22.20
N PRO A 373 -2.50 35.21 -21.11
CA PRO A 373 -1.87 34.99 -19.82
C PRO A 373 -0.69 34.04 -19.98
N PRO A 374 0.44 34.27 -19.28
CA PRO A 374 1.57 33.35 -19.35
C PRO A 374 1.09 31.93 -19.02
N PRO A 375 1.60 30.91 -19.72
CA PRO A 375 1.22 29.53 -19.46
C PRO A 375 1.53 29.18 -18.00
N PHE A 376 0.62 28.45 -17.37
CA PHE A 376 0.82 27.95 -16.02
C PHE A 376 2.11 27.12 -15.94
N ARG A 377 2.91 27.36 -14.90
CA ARG A 377 4.11 26.58 -14.58
C ARG A 377 4.09 26.27 -13.10
N ALA A 378 4.17 25.00 -12.73
CA ALA A 378 4.38 24.61 -11.35
C ALA A 378 5.78 25.09 -10.87
N PRO A 379 5.98 25.35 -9.57
CA PRO A 379 7.29 25.56 -8.98
C PRO A 379 8.24 24.42 -9.34
N GLY A 380 9.48 24.73 -9.68
CA GLY A 380 10.47 23.76 -10.18
C GLY A 380 11.88 24.09 -9.72
N GLY A 381 12.90 23.52 -10.38
CA GLY A 381 14.30 23.62 -9.93
C GLY A 381 14.96 25.01 -10.03
N GLY A 382 14.36 25.94 -10.78
CA GLY A 382 14.82 27.34 -10.83
C GLY A 382 14.21 28.16 -9.70
N TYR A 383 15.00 29.06 -9.11
CA TYR A 383 14.47 30.03 -8.15
C TYR A 383 13.45 30.94 -8.83
N ALA A 384 12.24 30.96 -8.30
CA ALA A 384 11.16 31.82 -8.74
C ALA A 384 10.24 32.14 -7.57
N GLN A 385 9.42 33.17 -7.72
CA GLN A 385 8.30 33.37 -6.80
C GLN A 385 7.37 32.15 -6.81
N VAL A 386 6.85 31.76 -5.64
CA VAL A 386 5.81 30.73 -5.53
C VAL A 386 4.50 31.46 -5.26
N VAL A 387 3.68 31.62 -6.32
CA VAL A 387 2.49 32.48 -6.33
C VAL A 387 1.24 31.63 -6.22
N ASN A 388 0.40 31.91 -5.23
CA ASN A 388 -0.88 31.23 -5.09
C ASN A 388 -1.84 31.66 -6.21
N VAL A 389 -2.53 30.71 -6.82
CA VAL A 389 -3.38 30.96 -8.00
C VAL A 389 -4.69 31.66 -7.63
N SER A 390 -5.30 31.38 -6.47
CA SER A 390 -6.56 32.04 -6.08
C SER A 390 -6.35 33.47 -5.56
N THR A 391 -5.31 33.68 -4.75
CA THR A 391 -5.09 34.96 -4.06
C THR A 391 -4.11 35.88 -4.80
N GLY A 392 -3.29 35.34 -5.71
CA GLY A 392 -2.24 36.09 -6.40
C GLY A 392 -1.09 36.53 -5.48
N ARG A 393 -1.04 36.03 -4.24
CA ARG A 393 -0.01 36.36 -3.25
C ARG A 393 1.17 35.39 -3.32
N CYS A 394 2.34 35.86 -2.92
CA CYS A 394 3.58 35.10 -2.95
C CYS A 394 3.88 34.46 -1.59
N LEU A 395 4.45 33.26 -1.62
CA LEU A 395 5.02 32.60 -0.45
C LEU A 395 6.26 33.36 0.02
N ASP A 396 6.31 33.74 1.29
CA ASP A 396 7.32 34.62 1.87
C ASP A 396 7.78 34.12 3.26
N VAL A 397 9.01 34.41 3.65
CA VAL A 397 9.52 34.16 5.01
C VAL A 397 9.32 35.43 5.83
N SER A 398 8.60 35.34 6.95
CA SER A 398 8.29 36.53 7.75
C SER A 398 9.41 36.86 8.74
N GLY A 399 10.36 37.69 8.31
CA GLY A 399 11.41 38.23 9.17
C GLY A 399 12.76 37.55 8.97
N ASP A 400 13.49 37.36 10.06
CA ASP A 400 14.86 36.86 10.05
C ASP A 400 14.92 35.34 9.80
N PHE A 401 15.99 34.88 9.16
CA PHE A 401 16.21 33.47 8.87
C PHE A 401 16.74 32.73 10.10
N THR A 402 15.81 32.14 10.84
CA THR A 402 16.07 31.27 12.00
C THR A 402 15.16 30.05 11.94
N ASP A 403 15.59 28.96 12.57
CA ASP A 403 14.79 27.73 12.64
C ASP A 403 13.42 28.01 13.26
N GLY A 404 12.37 27.67 12.53
CA GLY A 404 10.99 27.90 12.91
C GLY A 404 10.41 29.27 12.52
N THR A 405 11.13 30.16 11.84
CA THR A 405 10.53 31.40 11.32
C THR A 405 9.33 31.08 10.41
N ASP A 406 8.21 31.80 10.57
CA ASP A 406 6.97 31.55 9.84
C ASP A 406 7.12 31.77 8.32
N VAL A 407 6.43 30.93 7.57
CA VAL A 407 6.20 31.11 6.13
C VAL A 407 4.76 31.57 5.92
N VAL A 408 4.61 32.69 5.22
CA VAL A 408 3.35 33.45 5.08
C VAL A 408 3.04 33.74 3.61
N THR A 409 1.88 34.33 3.35
CA THR A 409 1.55 34.95 2.06
C THR A 409 1.70 36.47 2.11
N ALA A 410 2.46 37.04 1.17
CA ALA A 410 2.71 38.47 1.04
C ALA A 410 2.30 38.99 -0.35
N PRO A 411 2.08 40.31 -0.55
CA PRO A 411 2.05 40.87 -1.90
C PRO A 411 3.36 40.53 -2.62
N CYS A 412 3.26 40.12 -3.87
CA CYS A 412 4.44 39.72 -4.63
C CYS A 412 5.40 40.91 -4.87
N ALA A 413 6.66 40.71 -4.51
CA ALA A 413 7.76 41.66 -4.64
C ALA A 413 9.03 40.95 -5.13
N SER A 414 10.03 41.69 -5.61
CA SER A 414 11.28 41.11 -6.15
C SER A 414 12.30 40.68 -5.09
N GLY A 415 11.89 40.54 -3.83
CA GLY A 415 12.77 40.16 -2.71
C GLY A 415 13.16 38.69 -2.76
N SER A 416 14.37 38.36 -2.30
CA SER A 416 14.87 36.98 -2.27
C SER A 416 14.08 36.07 -1.32
N ALA A 417 13.47 36.63 -0.26
CA ALA A 417 12.64 35.89 0.70
C ALA A 417 11.36 35.27 0.09
N GLN A 418 10.94 35.79 -1.07
CA GLN A 418 9.79 35.26 -1.82
C GLN A 418 10.18 34.26 -2.92
N ARG A 419 11.47 33.99 -3.11
CA ARG A 419 11.94 33.09 -4.17
C ARG A 419 12.32 31.74 -3.59
N TRP A 420 11.80 30.70 -4.22
CA TRP A 420 11.99 29.32 -3.81
C TRP A 420 12.36 28.46 -5.01
N ARG A 421 13.11 27.39 -4.79
CA ARG A 421 13.32 26.33 -5.77
C ARG A 421 12.90 24.99 -5.21
N VAL A 422 12.36 24.14 -6.08
CA VAL A 422 12.07 22.74 -5.77
C VAL A 422 13.31 21.92 -6.09
N ASP A 423 13.98 21.43 -5.06
CA ASP A 423 15.05 20.44 -5.20
C ASP A 423 14.41 19.05 -5.17
N THR A 424 14.16 18.48 -6.35
CA THR A 424 13.52 17.17 -6.48
C THR A 424 14.41 16.01 -6.04
N GLY A 425 15.74 16.23 -5.94
CA GLY A 425 16.67 15.21 -5.46
C GLY A 425 16.56 14.99 -3.96
N ARG A 426 16.42 16.09 -3.20
CA ARG A 426 16.18 16.06 -1.75
C ARG A 426 14.69 16.06 -1.38
N GLY A 427 13.82 16.45 -2.31
CA GLY A 427 12.39 16.60 -2.10
C GLY A 427 12.05 17.82 -1.24
N VAL A 428 12.77 18.93 -1.36
CA VAL A 428 12.60 20.13 -0.52
C VAL A 428 12.27 21.37 -1.33
N LEU A 429 11.58 22.33 -0.71
CA LEU A 429 11.50 23.70 -1.21
C LEU A 429 12.55 24.55 -0.48
N GLN A 430 13.58 24.98 -1.20
CA GLN A 430 14.72 25.72 -0.64
C GLN A 430 14.59 27.21 -0.93
N SER A 431 14.89 28.04 0.07
CA SER A 431 14.82 29.49 -0.06
C SER A 431 15.98 30.05 -0.89
N ALA A 432 15.74 31.16 -1.61
CA ALA A 432 16.77 31.91 -2.32
C ALA A 432 17.44 32.98 -1.45
N ALA A 433 16.77 33.43 -0.38
CA ALA A 433 17.34 34.40 0.55
C ALA A 433 18.45 33.79 1.39
N ASP A 434 18.25 32.54 1.81
CA ASP A 434 19.26 31.74 2.47
C ASP A 434 19.12 30.27 2.02
N PRO A 435 20.05 29.76 1.18
CA PRO A 435 20.02 28.39 0.72
C PRO A 435 20.17 27.35 1.84
N ASP A 436 20.60 27.70 3.05
CA ASP A 436 20.69 26.74 4.15
C ASP A 436 19.31 26.43 4.73
N TYR A 437 18.26 27.15 4.34
CA TYR A 437 16.89 26.98 4.83
C TYR A 437 15.91 26.39 3.81
N CYS A 438 15.12 25.44 4.30
CA CYS A 438 14.10 24.70 3.59
C CYS A 438 12.72 24.94 4.22
N LEU A 439 11.65 24.83 3.42
CA LEU A 439 10.28 24.84 3.91
C LEU A 439 10.06 23.68 4.90
N ASP A 440 9.43 23.97 6.03
CA ASP A 440 9.18 23.05 7.13
C ASP A 440 7.69 23.00 7.47
N SER A 441 7.14 21.78 7.54
CA SER A 441 5.78 21.52 7.99
C SER A 441 5.63 21.45 9.52
N ARG A 442 6.72 21.63 10.28
CA ARG A 442 6.74 21.59 11.75
C ARG A 442 6.23 20.27 12.34
N GLY A 443 6.19 19.22 11.52
CA GLY A 443 5.76 17.88 11.88
C GLY A 443 4.26 17.74 12.14
N ASP A 444 3.45 18.75 11.83
CA ASP A 444 2.01 18.76 12.12
C ASP A 444 1.24 19.69 11.17
N VAL A 445 0.07 19.26 10.71
CA VAL A 445 -0.75 20.04 9.76
C VAL A 445 -1.36 21.30 10.39
N ASP A 446 -1.48 21.35 11.73
CA ASP A 446 -2.15 22.42 12.46
C ASP A 446 -1.17 23.52 12.96
N LYS A 447 0.14 23.36 12.72
CA LYS A 447 1.17 24.29 13.22
C LYS A 447 1.61 25.37 12.22
N GLY A 448 0.97 25.41 11.06
CA GLY A 448 1.39 26.25 9.94
C GLY A 448 2.74 25.83 9.36
N LEU A 449 3.27 26.65 8.46
CA LEU A 449 4.57 26.41 7.82
C LEU A 449 5.64 27.33 8.38
N GLY A 450 6.86 26.83 8.44
CA GLY A 450 8.04 27.61 8.76
C GLY A 450 9.21 27.30 7.83
N ILE A 451 10.37 27.81 8.20
CA ILE A 451 11.65 27.39 7.63
C ILE A 451 12.47 26.64 8.67
N TRP A 452 13.31 25.72 8.20
CA TRP A 452 14.28 25.01 9.03
C TRP A 452 15.52 24.69 8.20
N THR A 453 16.65 24.53 8.88
CA THR A 453 17.92 24.14 8.24
C THR A 453 17.78 22.87 7.37
N CYS A 454 18.16 22.99 6.09
CA CYS A 454 18.07 21.93 5.09
C CYS A 454 18.91 20.69 5.43
N ASP A 455 19.97 20.83 6.23
CA ASP A 455 20.81 19.69 6.64
C ASP A 455 20.03 18.67 7.49
N SER A 456 18.90 19.09 8.07
CA SER A 456 18.02 18.22 8.87
C SER A 456 17.20 17.24 8.00
N VAL A 457 17.26 17.32 6.67
CA VAL A 457 16.47 16.47 5.74
C VAL A 457 16.79 14.98 5.87
N GLU A 458 18.03 14.63 6.21
CA GLU A 458 18.44 13.23 6.44
C GLU A 458 18.36 12.83 7.93
N GLY A 459 17.86 13.72 8.78
CA GLY A 459 17.68 13.50 10.21
C GLY A 459 16.37 12.79 10.58
N ARG A 460 16.18 12.54 11.88
CA ARG A 460 14.98 11.86 12.43
C ARG A 460 13.64 12.55 12.10
N ASN A 461 13.68 13.86 11.84
CA ASN A 461 12.51 14.67 11.49
C ASN A 461 12.54 15.12 10.02
N GLY A 462 13.34 14.47 9.18
CA GLY A 462 13.56 14.86 7.79
C GLY A 462 12.27 14.92 6.96
N ASP A 463 11.28 14.08 7.29
CA ASP A 463 9.96 14.10 6.64
C ASP A 463 9.23 15.44 6.79
N ASN A 464 9.52 16.22 7.84
CA ASN A 464 8.90 17.54 8.03
C ASN A 464 9.32 18.54 6.92
N LEU A 465 10.49 18.33 6.32
CA LEU A 465 11.09 19.18 5.30
C LEU A 465 10.80 18.70 3.88
N ARG A 466 10.22 17.51 3.74
CA ARG A 466 9.99 16.90 2.44
C ARG A 466 8.62 17.29 1.91
N PHE A 467 8.60 17.80 0.68
CA PHE A 467 7.40 18.22 -0.03
C PHE A 467 7.41 17.69 -1.47
N THR A 468 6.24 17.30 -1.94
CA THR A 468 5.99 17.00 -3.35
C THR A 468 5.32 18.20 -3.99
N VAL A 469 5.81 18.63 -5.16
CA VAL A 469 5.14 19.64 -6.00
C VAL A 469 4.56 18.95 -7.22
N ASP A 470 3.24 18.93 -7.30
CA ASP A 470 2.52 18.28 -8.40
C ASP A 470 2.59 19.14 -9.69
N PRO A 471 2.44 18.53 -10.89
CA PRO A 471 2.46 19.26 -12.16
C PRO A 471 1.42 20.38 -12.27
N ASP A 472 0.37 20.31 -11.45
CA ASP A 472 -0.74 21.24 -11.40
C ASP A 472 -0.62 22.28 -10.25
N GLY A 473 0.54 22.31 -9.59
CA GLY A 473 0.96 23.33 -8.63
C GLY A 473 0.64 23.05 -7.18
N VAL A 474 0.10 21.87 -6.85
CA VAL A 474 -0.19 21.52 -5.46
C VAL A 474 1.11 21.15 -4.74
N ILE A 475 1.39 21.81 -3.61
CA ILE A 475 2.57 21.56 -2.78
C ILE A 475 2.11 20.77 -1.55
N ARG A 476 2.60 19.54 -1.37
CA ARG A 476 2.11 18.58 -0.38
C ARG A 476 3.23 18.10 0.54
N PRO A 477 3.05 18.14 1.87
CA PRO A 477 4.06 17.68 2.82
C PRO A 477 4.12 16.14 2.85
N GLN A 478 5.30 15.59 3.08
CA GLN A 478 5.49 14.14 3.21
C GLN A 478 4.78 13.57 4.44
N ILE A 479 4.75 14.32 5.55
CA ILE A 479 4.07 13.91 6.80
C ILE A 479 2.55 13.73 6.64
N ALA A 480 1.95 14.40 5.65
CA ALA A 480 0.51 14.44 5.44
C ALA A 480 0.20 14.66 3.95
N ILE A 481 0.55 13.69 3.10
CA ILE A 481 0.42 13.82 1.63
C ILE A 481 -1.03 14.04 1.12
N ALA A 482 -2.01 13.92 2.01
CA ALA A 482 -3.43 14.19 1.79
C ALA A 482 -3.83 15.67 2.04
N THR A 483 -2.88 16.51 2.41
CA THR A 483 -3.06 17.96 2.55
C THR A 483 -2.28 18.73 1.49
N GLY A 484 -2.72 19.95 1.22
CA GLY A 484 -2.07 20.88 0.31
C GLY A 484 -1.78 22.21 1.02
N MET A 485 -0.64 22.81 0.66
CA MET A 485 -0.30 24.15 1.12
C MET A 485 -1.38 25.14 0.66
N THR A 486 -2.05 25.79 1.61
CA THR A 486 -3.24 26.61 1.38
C THR A 486 -3.09 27.93 2.12
N PRO A 487 -3.36 29.09 1.50
CA PRO A 487 -3.51 30.34 2.24
C PRO A 487 -4.64 30.23 3.26
N ALA A 488 -4.35 30.57 4.51
CA ALA A 488 -5.31 30.57 5.61
C ALA A 488 -5.72 32.01 5.96
N GLY A 489 -6.47 32.18 7.06
CA GLY A 489 -6.90 33.50 7.53
C GLY A 489 -5.72 34.46 7.74
N GLY A 490 -5.88 35.71 7.31
CA GLY A 490 -4.82 36.72 7.37
C GLY A 490 -3.75 36.50 6.31
N ASN A 491 -2.49 36.39 6.74
CA ASN A 491 -1.34 36.06 5.88
C ASN A 491 -0.82 34.64 6.12
N ALA A 492 -1.44 33.84 7.00
CA ALA A 492 -0.94 32.52 7.33
C ALA A 492 -1.01 31.55 6.14
N VAL A 493 -0.18 30.51 6.20
CA VAL A 493 -0.23 29.35 5.30
C VAL A 493 -0.42 28.10 6.15
N SER A 494 -1.43 27.30 5.82
CA SER A 494 -1.75 26.05 6.50
C SER A 494 -1.68 24.86 5.54
N LEU A 495 -1.77 23.67 6.11
CA LEU A 495 -1.81 22.40 5.41
C LEU A 495 -3.23 21.84 5.48
N GLU A 496 -4.10 22.27 4.57
CA GLU A 496 -5.50 21.86 4.55
C GLU A 496 -5.72 20.57 3.76
N PRO A 497 -6.74 19.75 4.10
CA PRO A 497 -7.15 18.62 3.27
C PRO A 497 -7.29 19.02 1.79
N LEU A 498 -6.85 18.15 0.88
CA LEU A 498 -6.89 18.45 -0.54
C LEU A 498 -8.33 18.64 -1.04
N THR A 499 -8.61 19.82 -1.60
CA THR A 499 -9.92 20.20 -2.16
C THR A 499 -9.92 20.20 -3.69
N GLY A 500 -8.73 20.27 -4.31
CA GLY A 500 -8.57 20.46 -5.77
C GLY A 500 -8.83 21.90 -6.25
N GLY A 501 -9.13 22.81 -5.31
CA GLY A 501 -9.40 24.22 -5.57
C GLY A 501 -8.17 25.03 -6.00
N ALA A 502 -8.41 26.21 -6.56
CA ALA A 502 -7.35 27.11 -7.02
C ALA A 502 -6.53 27.72 -5.86
N ASP A 503 -7.06 27.69 -4.65
CA ASP A 503 -6.42 28.08 -3.40
C ASP A 503 -5.29 27.15 -2.97
N GLN A 504 -5.28 25.91 -3.43
CA GLN A 504 -4.18 24.96 -3.18
C GLN A 504 -3.17 24.89 -4.33
N ARG A 505 -3.37 25.70 -5.38
CA ARG A 505 -2.49 25.71 -6.55
C ARG A 505 -1.51 26.85 -6.44
N TRP A 506 -0.24 26.52 -6.63
CA TRP A 506 0.86 27.47 -6.65
C TRP A 506 1.57 27.38 -7.99
N ARG A 507 1.94 28.53 -8.54
CA ARG A 507 2.65 28.64 -9.80
C ARG A 507 3.99 29.34 -9.58
N ALA A 508 4.96 29.03 -10.43
CA ALA A 508 6.15 29.85 -10.57
C ALA A 508 5.75 31.25 -11.10
N GLY A 509 6.19 32.29 -10.38
CA GLY A 509 6.10 33.69 -10.77
C GLY A 509 7.35 34.17 -11.50
N ALA A 510 7.57 35.48 -11.54
CA ALA A 510 8.78 36.03 -12.14
C ALA A 510 10.03 35.50 -11.39
N SER A 511 11.07 35.18 -12.16
CA SER A 511 12.35 34.65 -11.68
C SER A 511 13.25 35.75 -11.12
#